data_AF-A0A9Q3IML1-F1
#
_entry.id   AF-A0A9Q3IML1-F1
#
_cell.length_a   1.000
_cell.length_b   1.000
_cell.length_c   1.000
_cell.angle_alpha   90.00
_cell.angle_beta   90.00
_cell.angle_gamma   90.00
#
_symmetry.space_group_name_H-M   'P 1'
#
loop_
_entity.id
_entity.type
_entity.pdbx_description
1 polymer ?
#
loop_
_entity_poly.entity_id
_entity_poly.type
_entity_poly.pdbx_seq_one_letter_code
_entity_poly.pdbx_strand_id
1 'polypeptide(L)'
;MSFPNDNNYRPIQGSSSHPNEYTEMQNAISQRDEIIAALMQQAEDANNPWDNRNNERNDKVVKTQKSPAPIPNLTSTIRRNLIQMLMRDAPPDFKYTKEALYVHIKLLWGMLTPAAMPTAPDKQLLKEFYQQLSSAEEVQNVAQNSQGVKLISEAQVQTLRDARSGKRKIGKNIINMQDFYITYVHAMLAKLGIHIWAPDLEEAPDSIYNEACCIVALMTFRQIACSGAYQYMRANLTYCSDLGLLRSAYDHYVHYVLSEKFRKETRERGWNVRDVERKVVQRARQRLRDCRYRFLVTHKYPKRYQIIASDVNAHSDDEYNAKAGIYIIKTLSYRSNSATSFFRRLDIKMNDVDAMMGRRSNQRIRRRPKKPIISDFEKTPKNIPIDFYRPEWFNQKNHSEKQIVADLSEVAFVPIRDLPPGPKQHPDEQLGDRAFNQKYWHSTIKEYEIEPDSPDRSDSYSVASSIGDESVDLDAEHDVDNNLLEKEIIKNEKSKVELEPEENERREYINEDVVMTDAWDSRFTRRNWRMEGFEDDTWQ
;
A
#
# COMPACT_ATOMS: atom_id res chain seq x y z
N MET A 1 90.49 12.84 36.88
CA MET A 1 89.51 13.76 37.49
C MET A 1 88.43 12.91 38.12
N SER A 2 88.42 12.84 39.45
CA SER A 2 87.43 12.13 40.28
C SER A 2 87.15 12.98 41.52
N PHE A 3 85.86 13.11 41.85
CA PHE A 3 85.12 13.49 43.09
C PHE A 3 85.91 13.80 44.38
N PRO A 4 85.38 14.51 45.42
CA PRO A 4 83.99 14.54 45.94
C PRO A 4 83.49 15.95 46.40
N ASN A 5 82.18 16.23 46.54
CA ASN A 5 81.16 15.89 47.57
C ASN A 5 81.21 16.73 48.87
N ASP A 6 80.01 16.96 49.43
CA ASP A 6 79.61 17.52 50.74
C ASP A 6 79.18 19.00 50.79
N ASN A 7 77.87 19.26 50.86
CA ASN A 7 76.97 19.21 52.04
C ASN A 7 77.12 20.43 52.96
N ASN A 8 76.10 21.30 52.97
CA ASN A 8 75.44 21.66 54.22
C ASN A 8 74.08 22.33 53.99
N TYR A 9 73.05 21.56 54.31
CA TYR A 9 71.70 22.01 54.62
C TYR A 9 71.65 22.52 56.07
N ARG A 10 70.90 23.59 56.32
CA ARG A 10 70.23 23.84 57.61
C ARG A 10 68.73 24.07 57.36
N PRO A 11 67.84 23.43 58.13
CA PRO A 11 66.39 23.50 57.92
C PRO A 11 65.71 24.52 58.85
N ILE A 12 64.60 25.11 58.40
CA ILE A 12 63.58 25.72 59.26
C ILE A 12 62.20 25.20 58.82
N GLN A 13 61.43 24.87 59.86
CA GLN A 13 60.14 24.22 59.91
C GLN A 13 58.98 25.09 59.37
N GLY A 14 57.93 24.40 58.92
CA GLY A 14 56.62 24.98 58.62
C GLY A 14 55.56 23.88 58.51
N SER A 15 54.97 23.54 59.64
CA SER A 15 53.84 22.62 59.83
C SER A 15 52.51 23.19 59.30
N SER A 16 51.64 22.28 58.82
CA SER A 16 50.17 22.16 59.08
C SER A 16 49.43 21.71 57.78
N SER A 17 49.00 20.45 57.69
CA SER A 17 47.69 19.91 58.09
C SER A 17 46.58 20.04 57.04
N HIS A 18 46.37 18.99 56.23
CA HIS A 18 45.07 18.60 55.65
C HIS A 18 45.05 17.07 55.42
N PRO A 19 44.37 16.29 56.27
CA PRO A 19 43.98 14.92 55.93
C PRO A 19 42.54 14.89 55.39
N ASN A 20 42.29 13.92 54.49
CA ASN A 20 40.99 13.23 54.31
C ASN A 20 40.15 13.40 53.02
N GLU A 21 40.68 13.89 51.89
CA GLU A 21 39.92 13.85 50.61
C GLU A 21 40.02 12.50 49.87
N TYR A 22 41.10 11.75 50.06
CA TYR A 22 41.34 10.53 49.29
C TYR A 22 40.48 9.34 49.76
N THR A 23 40.17 9.28 51.05
CA THR A 23 39.36 8.21 51.67
C THR A 23 37.88 8.38 51.32
N GLU A 24 37.38 9.61 51.26
CA GLU A 24 35.99 9.90 50.88
C GLU A 24 35.73 9.56 49.40
N MET A 25 36.70 9.83 48.54
CA MET A 25 36.61 9.48 47.11
C MET A 25 36.56 7.96 46.89
N GLN A 26 37.35 7.18 47.63
CA GLN A 26 37.31 5.72 47.52
C GLN A 26 36.02 5.12 48.05
N ASN A 27 35.45 5.67 49.13
CA ASN A 27 34.16 5.22 49.64
C ASN A 27 33.01 5.53 48.67
N ALA A 28 33.05 6.68 47.98
CA ALA A 28 32.07 7.04 46.96
C ALA A 28 32.14 6.13 45.72
N ILE A 29 33.34 5.68 45.34
CA ILE A 29 33.54 4.73 44.25
C ILE A 29 32.98 3.34 44.62
N SER A 30 33.29 2.84 45.82
CA SER A 30 32.73 1.56 46.29
C SER A 30 31.20 1.57 46.36
N GLN A 31 30.58 2.66 46.86
CA GLN A 31 29.12 2.77 46.91
C GLN A 31 28.48 2.80 45.52
N ARG A 32 29.13 3.44 44.55
CA ARG A 32 28.67 3.44 43.15
C ARG A 32 28.71 2.04 42.55
N ASP A 33 29.77 1.29 42.81
CA ASP A 33 29.93 -0.06 42.26
C ASP A 33 28.95 -1.07 42.89
N GLU A 34 28.61 -0.93 44.18
CA GLU A 34 27.53 -1.70 44.82
C GLU A 34 26.15 -1.40 44.21
N ILE A 35 25.87 -0.13 43.90
CA ILE A 35 24.60 0.26 43.26
C ILE A 35 24.51 -0.29 41.82
N ILE A 36 25.62 -0.26 41.08
CA ILE A 36 25.68 -0.84 39.73
C ILE A 36 25.49 -2.36 39.79
N ALA A 37 26.13 -3.05 40.74
CA ALA A 37 25.95 -4.49 40.92
C ALA A 37 24.49 -4.86 41.30
N ALA A 38 23.85 -4.08 42.18
CA ALA A 38 22.45 -4.30 42.56
C ALA A 38 21.48 -4.05 41.38
N LEU A 39 21.75 -3.05 40.53
CA LEU A 39 20.96 -2.79 39.33
C LEU A 39 21.15 -3.86 38.25
N MET A 40 22.35 -4.42 38.13
CA MET A 40 22.60 -5.56 37.23
C MET A 40 21.90 -6.83 37.73
N GLN A 41 21.89 -7.08 39.04
CA GLN A 41 21.15 -8.20 39.63
C GLN A 41 19.64 -8.07 39.44
N GLN A 42 19.07 -6.88 39.62
CA GLN A 42 17.65 -6.62 39.32
C GLN A 42 17.31 -6.78 37.84
N ALA A 43 18.24 -6.48 36.94
CA ALA A 43 18.05 -6.68 35.50
C ALA A 43 18.13 -8.16 35.09
N GLU A 44 18.94 -8.98 35.79
CA GLU A 44 19.00 -10.42 35.59
C GLU A 44 17.76 -11.15 36.16
N ASP A 45 17.29 -10.74 37.34
CA ASP A 45 16.09 -11.29 37.98
C ASP A 45 14.80 -10.96 37.21
N ALA A 46 14.80 -9.86 36.44
CA ALA A 46 13.67 -9.47 35.59
C ALA A 46 13.58 -10.28 34.27
N ASN A 47 14.62 -11.04 33.90
CA ASN A 47 14.73 -11.69 32.59
C ASN A 47 14.54 -13.23 32.60
N ASN A 48 14.19 -13.85 33.74
CA ASN A 48 13.99 -15.30 33.84
C ASN A 48 12.68 -15.68 34.60
N PRO A 49 11.51 -15.81 33.93
CA PRO A 49 10.25 -16.08 34.62
C PRO A 49 9.87 -17.57 34.74
N TRP A 50 10.81 -18.51 34.58
CA TRP A 50 10.53 -19.94 34.62
C TRP A 50 11.61 -20.73 35.35
N ASP A 51 11.63 -20.75 36.69
CA ASP A 51 12.25 -21.89 37.40
C ASP A 51 11.97 -22.00 38.91
N ASN A 52 10.77 -21.65 39.39
CA ASN A 52 10.48 -21.93 40.80
C ASN A 52 9.00 -22.19 41.13
N ARG A 53 8.46 -23.30 40.64
CA ARG A 53 7.29 -23.97 41.25
C ARG A 53 7.39 -25.48 41.10
N ASN A 54 8.20 -26.11 41.93
CA ASN A 54 8.08 -27.53 42.27
C ASN A 54 8.80 -27.82 43.59
N ASN A 55 8.24 -27.32 44.70
CA ASN A 55 8.30 -28.00 46.00
C ASN A 55 7.44 -27.25 47.01
N GLU A 56 6.23 -27.77 47.24
CA GLU A 56 5.71 -28.13 48.57
C GLU A 56 4.20 -28.40 48.48
N ARG A 57 3.83 -29.62 48.85
CA ARG A 57 2.48 -30.18 48.82
C ARG A 57 1.81 -30.04 50.20
N ASN A 58 0.49 -29.84 50.17
CA ASN A 58 -0.54 -30.20 51.17
C ASN A 58 -0.53 -29.38 52.48
N ASP A 59 -1.63 -28.77 52.94
CA ASP A 59 -2.94 -29.39 53.23
C ASP A 59 -4.08 -28.37 53.47
N LYS A 60 -5.31 -28.75 53.05
CA LYS A 60 -6.66 -28.46 53.65
C LYS A 60 -7.39 -27.10 53.47
N VAL A 61 -8.34 -27.15 52.51
CA VAL A 61 -9.79 -26.79 52.55
C VAL A 61 -10.24 -25.53 53.30
N VAL A 62 -10.74 -24.52 52.56
CA VAL A 62 -12.03 -23.81 52.80
C VAL A 62 -12.56 -23.25 51.46
N LYS A 63 -13.86 -23.47 51.17
CA LYS A 63 -14.61 -22.93 50.03
C LYS A 63 -14.78 -21.40 50.12
N THR A 64 -14.56 -20.67 49.03
CA THR A 64 -15.27 -19.41 48.76
C THR A 64 -15.27 -19.09 47.26
N GLN A 65 -16.46 -18.86 46.72
CA GLN A 65 -16.71 -18.41 45.34
C GLN A 65 -16.21 -16.98 45.15
N LYS A 66 -15.39 -16.72 44.12
CA LYS A 66 -15.19 -15.38 43.54
C LYS A 66 -14.95 -15.47 42.03
N SER A 67 -15.68 -14.62 41.32
CA SER A 67 -15.78 -14.44 39.88
C SER A 67 -14.42 -14.23 39.17
N PRO A 68 -14.32 -14.54 37.86
CA PRO A 68 -13.05 -14.46 37.14
C PRO A 68 -12.62 -13.00 36.93
N ALA A 69 -11.39 -12.68 37.32
CA ALA A 69 -10.73 -11.43 36.99
C ALA A 69 -10.29 -11.43 35.51
N PRO A 70 -10.21 -10.26 34.85
CA PRO A 70 -9.87 -10.16 33.44
C PRO A 70 -8.40 -10.51 33.19
N ILE A 71 -8.16 -11.29 32.14
CA ILE A 71 -6.82 -11.62 31.64
C ILE A 71 -6.18 -10.33 31.07
N PRO A 72 -4.94 -9.96 31.46
CA PRO A 72 -4.24 -8.85 30.82
C PRO A 72 -3.92 -9.23 29.37
N ASN A 73 -4.41 -8.44 28.42
CA ASN A 73 -4.02 -8.53 27.02
C ASN A 73 -2.51 -8.28 26.89
N LEU A 74 -1.73 -9.34 26.65
CA LEU A 74 -0.43 -9.22 25.99
C LEU A 74 -0.69 -8.91 24.52
N THR A 75 -0.93 -7.64 24.19
CA THR A 75 -0.78 -7.15 22.82
C THR A 75 0.72 -7.13 22.52
N SER A 76 1.13 -7.94 21.55
CA SER A 76 2.45 -7.85 20.94
C SER A 76 2.67 -6.42 20.45
N THR A 77 3.57 -5.70 21.12
CA THR A 77 4.09 -4.42 20.66
C THR A 77 4.97 -4.69 19.43
N ILE A 78 4.32 -4.82 18.26
CA ILE A 78 5.00 -4.64 16.99
C ILE A 78 5.68 -3.28 17.07
N ARG A 79 7.03 -3.26 17.05
CA ARG A 79 7.83 -2.02 17.02
C ARG A 79 7.39 -1.22 15.80
N ARG A 80 6.66 -0.12 16.03
CA ARG A 80 6.17 0.76 14.96
C ARG A 80 7.31 1.66 14.50
N ASN A 81 7.36 1.95 13.21
CA ASN A 81 8.27 2.97 12.71
C ASN A 81 7.79 4.34 13.19
N LEU A 82 8.66 5.11 13.84
CA LEU A 82 8.33 6.41 14.46
C LEU A 82 7.88 7.47 13.44
N ILE A 83 8.25 7.32 12.18
CA ILE A 83 7.94 8.26 11.09
C ILE A 83 6.63 7.88 10.38
N GLN A 84 6.09 6.69 10.63
CA GLN A 84 4.87 6.24 9.99
C GLN A 84 3.65 6.89 10.65
N MET A 85 2.95 7.74 9.89
CA MET A 85 1.66 8.28 10.29
C MET A 85 0.54 7.32 9.88
N LEU A 86 -0.25 6.83 10.84
CA LEU A 86 -1.44 6.04 10.53
C LEU A 86 -2.68 6.94 10.51
N MET A 87 -3.65 6.62 9.66
CA MET A 87 -4.88 7.41 9.54
C MET A 87 -5.68 7.51 10.85
N ARG A 88 -5.53 6.55 11.76
CA ARG A 88 -6.14 6.59 13.11
C ARG A 88 -5.50 7.62 14.04
N ASP A 89 -4.28 8.04 13.75
CA ASP A 89 -3.52 9.03 14.53
C ASP A 89 -3.79 10.46 14.03
N ALA A 90 -4.59 10.59 12.96
CA ALA A 90 -4.96 11.85 12.33
C ALA A 90 -6.45 12.17 12.52
N PRO A 91 -6.84 13.45 12.58
CA PRO A 91 -8.25 13.83 12.49
C PRO A 91 -8.89 13.30 11.18
N PRO A 92 -10.14 12.79 11.21
CA PRO A 92 -10.78 12.21 10.03
C PRO A 92 -10.85 13.14 8.81
N ASP A 93 -11.02 14.44 9.03
CA ASP A 93 -11.10 15.48 8.00
C ASP A 93 -9.73 16.00 7.53
N PHE A 94 -8.62 15.58 8.17
CA PHE A 94 -7.26 15.93 7.73
C PHE A 94 -6.88 15.26 6.41
N LYS A 95 -7.54 14.16 6.05
CA LYS A 95 -7.24 13.37 4.85
C LYS A 95 -7.04 14.23 3.60
N TYR A 96 -7.94 15.16 3.31
CA TYR A 96 -7.87 15.98 2.11
C TYR A 96 -6.70 16.98 2.14
N THR A 97 -6.37 17.53 3.31
CA THR A 97 -5.19 18.39 3.49
C THR A 97 -3.91 17.59 3.31
N LYS A 98 -3.85 16.36 3.85
CA LYS A 98 -2.75 15.42 3.66
C LYS A 98 -2.51 15.14 2.17
N GLU A 99 -3.56 14.81 1.43
CA GLU A 99 -3.46 14.59 -0.03
C GLU A 99 -2.95 15.83 -0.78
N ALA A 100 -3.43 17.02 -0.41
CA ALA A 100 -2.98 18.27 -1.01
C ALA A 100 -1.49 18.54 -0.74
N LEU A 101 -1.01 18.25 0.47
CA LEU A 101 0.41 18.33 0.81
C LEU A 101 1.24 17.35 -0.03
N TYR A 102 0.79 16.11 -0.24
CA TYR A 102 1.52 15.13 -1.05
C TYR A 102 1.61 15.55 -2.51
N VAL A 103 0.54 16.13 -3.04
CA VAL A 103 0.52 16.72 -4.38
C VAL A 103 1.49 17.90 -4.48
N HIS A 104 1.57 18.73 -3.45
CA HIS A 104 2.53 19.82 -3.37
C HIS A 104 3.98 19.32 -3.35
N ILE A 105 4.28 18.29 -2.56
CA ILE A 105 5.61 17.66 -2.50
C ILE A 105 6.02 17.10 -3.87
N LYS A 106 5.10 16.40 -4.56
CA LYS A 106 5.35 15.91 -5.94
C LYS A 106 5.63 17.06 -6.91
N LEU A 107 4.93 18.18 -6.76
CA LEU A 107 5.16 19.37 -7.58
C LEU A 107 6.57 19.91 -7.35
N LEU A 108 7.00 20.09 -6.09
CA LEU A 108 8.34 20.57 -5.76
C LEU A 108 9.43 19.64 -6.31
N TRP A 109 9.22 18.32 -6.25
CA TRP A 109 10.15 17.33 -6.80
C TRP A 109 10.11 17.21 -8.34
N GLY A 110 9.15 17.86 -9.02
CA GLY A 110 8.96 17.69 -10.47
C GLY A 110 8.38 16.33 -10.88
N MET A 111 7.79 15.58 -9.96
CA MET A 111 7.20 14.25 -10.19
C MET A 111 5.80 14.36 -10.83
N LEU A 112 5.74 14.78 -12.10
CA LEU A 112 4.48 15.05 -12.80
C LEU A 112 3.78 13.78 -13.33
N THR A 113 4.53 12.71 -13.56
CA THR A 113 4.01 11.43 -14.07
C THR A 113 3.87 10.38 -12.95
N PRO A 114 2.90 9.44 -13.04
CA PRO A 114 2.70 8.41 -12.02
C PRO A 114 3.92 7.54 -11.71
N ALA A 115 4.76 7.28 -12.72
CA ALA A 115 5.97 6.47 -12.58
C ALA A 115 7.24 7.29 -12.27
N ALA A 116 7.12 8.61 -12.09
CA ALA A 116 8.25 9.44 -11.71
C ALA A 116 8.77 9.00 -10.34
N MET A 117 10.10 9.10 -10.16
CA MET A 117 10.78 8.74 -8.93
C MET A 117 11.47 9.97 -8.33
N PRO A 118 11.60 10.03 -6.98
CA PRO A 118 12.44 11.02 -6.33
C PRO A 118 13.86 10.99 -6.90
N THR A 119 14.39 12.15 -7.26
CA THR A 119 15.80 12.32 -7.60
C THR A 119 16.61 12.60 -6.35
N ALA A 120 17.78 11.97 -6.22
CA ALA A 120 18.73 12.28 -5.16
C ALA A 120 19.30 13.69 -5.35
N PRO A 121 19.66 14.40 -4.26
CA PRO A 121 20.33 15.69 -4.34
C PRO A 121 21.71 15.58 -5.00
N ASP A 122 22.12 16.63 -5.70
CA ASP A 122 23.47 16.72 -6.27
C ASP A 122 24.50 16.95 -5.17
N LYS A 123 25.58 16.15 -5.18
CA LYS A 123 26.60 16.16 -4.12
C LYS A 123 27.39 17.46 -4.05
N GLN A 124 27.54 18.19 -5.16
CA GLN A 124 28.25 19.47 -5.17
C GLN A 124 27.34 20.57 -4.59
N LEU A 125 26.06 20.59 -4.98
CA LEU A 125 25.08 21.52 -4.41
C LEU A 125 24.87 21.31 -2.90
N LEU A 126 24.90 20.05 -2.43
CA LEU A 126 24.87 19.75 -0.99
C LEU A 126 26.07 20.33 -0.25
N LYS A 127 27.28 20.22 -0.83
CA LYS A 127 28.48 20.82 -0.21
C LYS A 127 28.38 22.33 -0.10
N GLU A 128 27.84 22.99 -1.12
CA GLU A 128 27.61 24.43 -1.11
C GLU A 128 26.59 24.83 -0.04
N PHE A 129 25.51 24.06 0.11
CA PHE A 129 24.53 24.25 1.18
C PHE A 129 25.16 24.14 2.57
N TYR A 130 25.92 23.07 2.83
CA TYR A 130 26.57 22.84 4.13
C TYR A 130 27.69 23.84 4.46
N GLN A 131 28.17 24.61 3.48
CA GLN A 131 29.08 25.75 3.73
C GLN A 131 28.35 27.00 4.22
N GLN A 132 27.04 27.11 3.95
CA GLN A 132 26.23 28.28 4.27
C GLN A 132 25.47 28.13 5.59
N LEU A 133 25.04 26.92 5.93
CA LEU A 133 24.23 26.63 7.12
C LEU A 133 24.80 25.45 7.89
N SER A 134 24.91 25.58 9.21
CA SER A 134 25.58 24.62 10.09
C SER A 134 24.67 23.98 11.14
N SER A 135 23.43 24.45 11.33
CA SER A 135 22.48 23.86 12.28
C SER A 135 21.02 24.00 11.86
N ALA A 136 20.16 23.13 12.39
CA ALA A 136 18.70 23.21 12.18
C ALA A 136 18.09 24.52 12.72
N GLU A 137 18.63 25.04 13.83
CA GLU A 137 18.21 26.33 14.39
C GLU A 137 18.52 27.48 13.43
N GLU A 138 19.70 27.45 12.80
CA GLU A 138 20.10 28.44 11.80
C GLU A 138 19.18 28.40 10.58
N VAL A 139 18.86 27.21 10.07
CA VAL A 139 17.88 27.00 8.99
C VAL A 139 16.53 27.64 9.36
N GLN A 140 16.03 27.38 10.57
CA GLN A 140 14.75 27.91 11.03
C GLN A 140 14.78 29.44 11.16
N ASN A 141 15.85 30.00 11.71
CA ASN A 141 16.05 31.44 11.85
C ASN A 141 16.09 32.13 10.48
N VAL A 142 16.82 31.58 9.52
CA VAL A 142 16.87 32.08 8.14
C VAL A 142 15.49 32.00 7.50
N ALA A 143 14.80 30.86 7.62
CA ALA A 143 13.47 30.69 7.05
C ALA A 143 12.44 31.71 7.60
N GLN A 144 12.48 32.01 8.91
CA GLN A 144 11.53 32.91 9.56
C GLN A 144 11.87 34.40 9.39
N ASN A 145 13.12 34.77 9.14
CA ASN A 145 13.53 36.17 9.06
C ASN A 145 13.04 36.84 7.75
N SER A 146 11.92 37.55 7.79
CA SER A 146 11.34 38.24 6.62
C SER A 146 12.26 39.29 5.96
N GLN A 147 13.27 39.77 6.67
CA GLN A 147 14.27 40.73 6.18
C GLN A 147 15.62 40.06 5.85
N GLY A 148 15.70 38.73 5.93
CA GLY A 148 16.91 37.97 5.66
C GLY A 148 17.38 38.10 4.21
N VAL A 149 18.70 38.23 4.03
CA VAL A 149 19.33 38.19 2.71
C VAL A 149 19.17 36.79 2.12
N LYS A 150 18.86 36.71 0.82
CA LYS A 150 18.82 35.43 0.12
C LYS A 150 20.23 34.87 -0.01
N LEU A 151 20.44 33.63 0.42
CA LEU A 151 21.75 32.98 0.38
C LEU A 151 22.24 32.74 -1.05
N ILE A 152 21.32 32.53 -1.99
CA ILE A 152 21.60 32.45 -3.42
C ILE A 152 20.65 33.36 -4.22
N SER A 153 20.98 33.61 -5.48
CA SER A 153 20.08 34.32 -6.40
C SER A 153 18.91 33.42 -6.83
N GLU A 154 17.71 33.97 -6.96
CA GLU A 154 16.55 33.23 -7.51
C GLU A 154 16.80 32.70 -8.93
N ALA A 155 17.67 33.34 -9.70
CA ALA A 155 18.06 32.88 -11.03
C ALA A 155 18.84 31.55 -10.99
N GLN A 156 19.40 31.19 -9.83
CA GLN A 156 20.14 29.94 -9.62
C GLN A 156 19.23 28.78 -9.18
N VAL A 157 17.96 29.05 -8.85
CA VAL A 157 16.96 28.02 -8.49
C VAL A 157 16.48 27.31 -9.76
N GLN A 158 16.58 25.98 -9.76
CA GLN A 158 16.17 25.14 -10.89
C GLN A 158 14.84 24.42 -10.63
N THR A 159 14.44 24.27 -9.37
CA THR A 159 13.11 23.76 -8.99
C THR A 159 12.03 24.59 -9.68
N LEU A 160 11.11 23.94 -10.41
CA LEU A 160 10.03 24.62 -11.14
C LEU A 160 10.49 25.68 -12.16
N ARG A 161 11.76 25.67 -12.61
CA ARG A 161 12.29 26.68 -13.55
C ARG A 161 11.51 26.77 -14.87
N ASP A 162 11.07 25.63 -15.39
CA ASP A 162 10.27 25.55 -16.62
C ASP A 162 8.75 25.56 -16.34
N ALA A 163 8.36 25.72 -15.07
CA ALA A 163 6.96 25.92 -14.73
C ALA A 163 6.50 27.28 -15.29
N ARG A 164 5.30 27.28 -15.85
CA ARG A 164 4.61 28.51 -16.25
C ARG A 164 3.26 28.53 -15.57
N SER A 165 2.72 29.74 -15.42
CA SER A 165 1.33 29.91 -14.99
C SER A 165 0.36 29.08 -15.83
N GLY A 166 -0.68 28.59 -15.16
CA GLY A 166 -1.78 27.85 -15.73
C GLY A 166 -1.97 26.48 -15.13
N LYS A 167 -2.87 25.72 -15.75
CA LYS A 167 -3.26 24.37 -15.30
C LYS A 167 -2.15 23.37 -15.59
N ARG A 168 -1.74 22.64 -14.56
CA ARG A 168 -0.70 21.61 -14.61
C ARG A 168 -1.23 20.32 -14.02
N LYS A 169 -1.11 19.24 -14.78
CA LYS A 169 -1.57 17.91 -14.38
C LYS A 169 -0.47 17.19 -13.60
N ILE A 170 -0.80 16.69 -12.42
CA ILE A 170 0.05 15.87 -11.56
C ILE A 170 -0.70 14.60 -11.25
N GLY A 171 -0.37 13.51 -11.95
CA GLY A 171 -1.15 12.27 -11.91
C GLY A 171 -2.62 12.51 -12.29
N LYS A 172 -3.54 12.34 -11.33
CA LYS A 172 -4.98 12.59 -11.52
C LYS A 172 -5.40 14.05 -11.21
N ASN A 173 -4.55 14.82 -10.54
CA ASN A 173 -4.89 16.14 -10.03
C ASN A 173 -4.47 17.25 -11.01
N ILE A 174 -5.20 18.37 -11.03
CA ILE A 174 -4.87 19.55 -11.83
C ILE A 174 -4.66 20.73 -10.87
N ILE A 175 -3.43 21.20 -10.76
CA ILE A 175 -3.10 22.41 -10.00
C ILE A 175 -3.14 23.60 -10.96
N ASN A 176 -3.89 24.63 -10.60
CA ASN A 176 -3.79 25.92 -11.27
C ASN A 176 -2.61 26.70 -10.68
N MET A 177 -1.45 26.67 -11.31
CA MET A 177 -0.28 27.41 -10.82
C MET A 177 -0.37 28.87 -11.23
N GLN A 178 -0.34 29.78 -10.26
CA GLN A 178 -0.24 31.21 -10.51
C GLN A 178 1.23 31.66 -10.44
N ASP A 179 1.60 32.75 -11.12
CA ASP A 179 2.99 33.21 -11.20
C ASP A 179 3.59 33.48 -9.81
N PHE A 180 2.76 33.96 -8.89
CA PHE A 180 3.20 34.20 -7.52
C PHE A 180 3.55 32.91 -6.76
N TYR A 181 3.02 31.75 -7.14
CA TYR A 181 3.40 30.46 -6.52
C TYR A 181 4.84 30.12 -6.84
N ILE A 182 5.18 30.20 -8.13
CA ILE A 182 6.53 29.92 -8.63
C ILE A 182 7.50 30.91 -7.98
N THR A 183 7.14 32.20 -7.98
CA THR A 183 7.94 33.26 -7.36
C THR A 183 8.15 33.02 -5.87
N TYR A 184 7.11 32.61 -5.13
CA TYR A 184 7.21 32.35 -3.69
C TYR A 184 8.08 31.12 -3.39
N VAL A 185 7.93 30.04 -4.16
CA VAL A 185 8.79 28.84 -4.04
C VAL A 185 10.25 29.20 -4.33
N HIS A 186 10.52 29.94 -5.41
CA HIS A 186 11.87 30.38 -5.76
C HIS A 186 12.48 31.28 -4.68
N ALA A 187 11.70 32.23 -4.14
CA ALA A 187 12.15 33.09 -3.06
C ALA A 187 12.51 32.29 -1.80
N MET A 188 11.69 31.30 -1.43
CA MET A 188 11.95 30.44 -0.25
C MET A 188 13.18 29.55 -0.43
N LEU A 189 13.34 28.94 -1.62
CA LEU A 189 14.51 28.13 -1.96
C LEU A 189 15.79 28.97 -1.99
N ALA A 190 15.74 30.14 -2.63
CA ALA A 190 16.86 31.07 -2.69
C ALA A 190 17.27 31.59 -1.31
N LYS A 191 16.29 31.80 -0.42
CA LYS A 191 16.51 32.19 0.96
C LYS A 191 17.29 31.15 1.75
N LEU A 192 17.03 29.87 1.51
CA LEU A 192 17.68 28.75 2.20
C LEU A 192 18.90 28.18 1.44
N GLY A 193 19.31 28.80 0.34
CA GLY A 193 20.48 28.33 -0.43
C GLY A 193 20.24 27.04 -1.21
N ILE A 194 18.98 26.67 -1.46
CA ILE A 194 18.62 25.43 -2.13
C ILE A 194 18.42 25.69 -3.63
N HIS A 195 19.29 25.13 -4.45
CA HIS A 195 19.19 25.24 -5.91
C HIS A 195 18.11 24.33 -6.50
N ILE A 196 18.02 23.09 -6.01
CA ILE A 196 17.08 22.06 -6.46
C ILE A 196 16.45 21.44 -5.21
N TRP A 197 15.12 21.43 -5.14
CA TRP A 197 14.40 20.83 -4.03
C TRP A 197 14.40 19.31 -4.23
N ALA A 198 15.23 18.63 -3.46
CA ALA A 198 15.38 17.19 -3.49
C ALA A 198 15.87 16.73 -2.12
N PRO A 199 14.97 16.40 -1.16
CA PRO A 199 15.35 15.82 0.11
C PRO A 199 16.31 14.65 -0.05
N ASP A 200 17.27 14.52 0.86
CA ASP A 200 18.20 13.40 0.90
C ASP A 200 17.53 12.21 1.57
N LEU A 201 17.17 11.21 0.76
CA LEU A 201 16.51 9.98 1.23
C LEU A 201 17.50 8.95 1.80
N GLU A 202 18.81 9.21 1.72
CA GLU A 202 19.87 8.38 2.32
C GLU A 202 20.31 8.88 3.70
N GLU A 203 20.07 10.16 4.01
CA GLU A 203 20.29 10.74 5.34
C GLU A 203 19.08 10.60 6.27
N ALA A 204 19.30 10.89 7.56
CA ALA A 204 18.24 10.92 8.55
C ALA A 204 17.25 12.07 8.26
N PRO A 205 15.95 11.91 8.61
CA PRO A 205 14.93 12.96 8.38
C PRO A 205 15.24 14.29 9.07
N ASP A 206 15.97 14.25 10.17
CA ASP A 206 16.40 15.39 10.99
C ASP A 206 17.78 15.94 10.59
N SER A 207 18.36 15.51 9.46
CA SER A 207 19.56 16.15 8.92
C SER A 207 19.27 17.60 8.54
N ILE A 208 20.28 18.47 8.63
CA ILE A 208 20.12 19.92 8.45
C ILE A 208 19.50 20.24 7.07
N TYR A 209 19.93 19.55 6.02
CA TYR A 209 19.41 19.75 4.68
C TYR A 209 17.97 19.23 4.52
N ASN A 210 17.65 18.09 5.14
CA ASN A 210 16.29 17.56 5.15
C ASN A 210 15.32 18.44 5.94
N GLU A 211 15.76 19.03 7.06
CA GLU A 211 14.99 20.01 7.81
C GLU A 211 14.72 21.27 6.97
N ALA A 212 15.72 21.76 6.23
CA ALA A 212 15.54 22.87 5.29
C ALA A 212 14.52 22.54 4.19
N CYS A 213 14.59 21.34 3.61
CA CYS A 213 13.62 20.88 2.62
C CYS A 213 12.20 20.77 3.19
N CYS A 214 12.06 20.26 4.42
CA CYS A 214 10.79 20.18 5.14
C CYS A 214 10.20 21.58 5.34
N ILE A 215 10.99 22.52 5.86
CA ILE A 215 10.57 23.91 6.06
C ILE A 215 10.11 24.54 4.75
N VAL A 216 10.85 24.37 3.64
CA VAL A 216 10.41 24.85 2.32
C VAL A 216 9.06 24.27 1.95
N ALA A 217 8.90 22.95 2.03
CA ALA A 217 7.67 22.27 1.63
C ALA A 217 6.47 22.74 2.46
N LEU A 218 6.62 22.87 3.78
CA LEU A 218 5.54 23.28 4.66
C LEU A 218 5.18 24.76 4.49
N MET A 219 6.16 25.66 4.42
CA MET A 219 5.89 27.10 4.27
C MET A 219 5.26 27.42 2.92
N THR A 220 5.78 26.83 1.84
CA THR A 220 5.22 27.02 0.49
C THR A 220 3.86 26.38 0.36
N PHE A 221 3.63 25.19 0.92
CA PHE A 221 2.30 24.57 0.96
C PHE A 221 1.28 25.49 1.63
N ARG A 222 1.58 26.01 2.83
CA ARG A 222 0.67 26.88 3.59
C ARG A 222 0.29 28.12 2.82
N GLN A 223 1.29 28.84 2.28
CA GLN A 223 1.05 30.09 1.55
C GLN A 223 0.18 29.83 0.32
N ILE A 224 0.47 28.76 -0.41
CA ILE A 224 -0.24 28.40 -1.64
C ILE A 224 -1.64 27.86 -1.32
N ALA A 225 -1.81 27.07 -0.26
CA ALA A 225 -3.11 26.57 0.20
C ALA A 225 -4.03 27.70 0.63
N CYS A 226 -3.54 28.65 1.44
CA CYS A 226 -4.30 29.82 1.88
C CYS A 226 -4.77 30.72 0.71
N SER A 227 -4.09 30.66 -0.43
CA SER A 227 -4.51 31.38 -1.64
C SER A 227 -5.57 30.67 -2.49
N GLY A 228 -6.02 29.47 -2.08
CA GLY A 228 -7.05 28.70 -2.77
C GLY A 228 -6.55 27.70 -3.82
N ALA A 229 -5.24 27.49 -3.98
CA ALA A 229 -4.68 26.59 -5.00
C ALA A 229 -5.22 25.15 -4.93
N TYR A 230 -5.53 24.69 -3.72
CA TYR A 230 -5.98 23.32 -3.42
C TYR A 230 -7.47 23.24 -3.07
N GLN A 231 -8.26 24.28 -3.35
CA GLN A 231 -9.69 24.29 -3.01
C GLN A 231 -10.45 23.15 -3.70
N TYR A 232 -10.07 22.78 -4.93
CA TYR A 232 -10.64 21.64 -5.66
C TYR A 232 -10.41 20.29 -4.97
N MET A 233 -9.36 20.18 -4.14
CA MET A 233 -9.04 18.98 -3.37
C MET A 233 -9.79 18.92 -2.03
N ARG A 234 -10.60 19.94 -1.70
CA ARG A 234 -11.30 20.07 -0.41
C ARG A 234 -10.36 20.07 0.79
N ALA A 235 -9.13 20.60 0.61
CA ALA A 235 -8.18 20.74 1.70
C ALA A 235 -8.77 21.62 2.81
N ASN A 236 -8.76 21.11 4.04
CA ASN A 236 -9.19 21.88 5.20
C ASN A 236 -8.05 22.83 5.63
N LEU A 237 -8.29 24.12 5.46
CA LEU A 237 -7.31 25.18 5.72
C LEU A 237 -7.03 25.40 7.21
N THR A 238 -7.87 24.89 8.13
CA THR A 238 -7.60 25.00 9.58
C THR A 238 -6.29 24.30 9.96
N TYR A 239 -5.99 23.19 9.29
CA TYR A 239 -4.75 22.42 9.47
C TYR A 239 -3.53 23.11 8.85
N CYS A 240 -3.69 24.17 8.04
CA CYS A 240 -2.54 24.93 7.55
C CYS A 240 -1.79 25.64 8.69
N SER A 241 -2.40 25.83 9.86
CA SER A 241 -1.71 26.41 11.03
C SER A 241 -1.06 25.36 11.94
N ASP A 242 -1.41 24.08 11.78
CA ASP A 242 -0.86 22.98 12.58
C ASP A 242 0.41 22.43 11.91
N LEU A 243 1.54 23.08 12.19
CA LEU A 243 2.84 22.67 11.64
C LEU A 243 3.29 21.29 12.12
N GLY A 244 2.88 20.88 13.32
CA GLY A 244 3.23 19.56 13.85
C GLY A 244 2.57 18.45 13.04
N LEU A 245 1.27 18.56 12.80
CA LEU A 245 0.51 17.60 12.00
C LEU A 245 0.99 17.57 10.53
N LEU A 246 1.23 18.75 9.94
CA LEU A 246 1.79 18.83 8.59
C LEU A 246 3.19 18.23 8.49
N ARG A 247 4.04 18.42 9.52
CA ARG A 247 5.37 17.81 9.58
C ARG A 247 5.28 16.29 9.68
N SER A 248 4.41 15.75 10.54
CA SER A 248 4.19 14.29 10.60
C SER A 248 3.73 13.71 9.27
N ALA A 249 2.85 14.42 8.56
CA ALA A 249 2.42 14.01 7.21
C ALA A 249 3.56 14.09 6.19
N TYR A 250 4.39 15.14 6.25
CA TYR A 250 5.58 15.27 5.42
C TYR A 250 6.57 14.13 5.67
N ASP A 251 6.93 13.88 6.93
CA ASP A 251 7.92 12.88 7.31
C ASP A 251 7.45 11.48 6.87
N HIS A 252 6.17 11.17 7.11
CA HIS A 252 5.57 9.93 6.62
C HIS A 252 5.65 9.81 5.10
N TYR A 253 5.37 10.87 4.35
CA TYR A 253 5.36 10.79 2.90
C TYR A 253 6.77 10.72 2.29
N VAL A 254 7.67 11.61 2.71
CA VAL A 254 9.02 11.73 2.14
C VAL A 254 9.92 10.61 2.66
N HIS A 255 10.02 10.49 3.99
CA HIS A 255 11.03 9.65 4.63
C HIS A 255 10.55 8.22 4.93
N TYR A 256 9.27 7.92 4.77
CA TYR A 256 8.74 6.54 4.85
C TYR A 256 8.21 6.04 3.49
N VAL A 257 7.24 6.71 2.86
CA VAL A 257 6.65 6.23 1.60
C VAL A 257 7.63 6.36 0.41
N LEU A 258 8.17 7.56 0.17
CA LEU A 258 9.03 7.81 -0.98
C LEU A 258 10.42 7.20 -0.81
N SER A 259 10.98 7.19 0.41
CA SER A 259 12.26 6.51 0.70
C SER A 259 12.19 5.01 0.43
N GLU A 260 11.08 4.33 0.77
CA GLU A 260 10.92 2.91 0.48
C GLU A 260 10.84 2.64 -1.02
N LYS A 261 10.09 3.47 -1.76
CA LYS A 261 10.02 3.40 -3.23
C LYS A 261 11.40 3.63 -3.85
N PHE A 262 12.11 4.66 -3.39
CA PHE A 262 13.46 5.00 -3.84
C PHE A 262 14.42 3.83 -3.61
N ARG A 263 14.43 3.25 -2.40
CA ARG A 263 15.27 2.09 -2.07
C ARG A 263 14.97 0.88 -2.95
N LYS A 264 13.70 0.62 -3.29
CA LYS A 264 13.32 -0.48 -4.20
C LYS A 264 13.80 -0.21 -5.63
N GLU A 265 13.62 1.01 -6.14
CA GLU A 265 14.10 1.41 -7.47
C GLU A 265 15.64 1.37 -7.58
N THR A 266 16.36 1.79 -6.53
CA THR A 266 17.82 1.72 -6.48
C THR A 266 18.33 0.27 -6.47
N ARG A 267 17.61 -0.65 -5.82
CA ARG A 267 17.92 -2.08 -5.83
C ARG A 267 17.60 -2.73 -7.17
N GLU A 268 16.47 -2.38 -7.76
CA GLU A 268 15.97 -2.96 -8.99
C GLU A 268 15.44 -1.87 -9.91
N ARG A 269 16.26 -1.47 -10.89
CA ARG A 269 15.91 -0.41 -11.84
C ARG A 269 14.63 -0.77 -12.61
N GLY A 270 13.72 0.19 -12.74
CA GLY A 270 12.41 0.02 -13.38
C GLY A 270 11.40 -0.74 -12.51
N TRP A 271 11.65 -0.90 -11.21
CA TRP A 271 10.69 -1.50 -10.28
C TRP A 271 9.41 -0.66 -10.17
N ASN A 272 9.53 0.66 -10.00
CA ASN A 272 8.36 1.53 -9.83
C ASN A 272 7.48 1.56 -11.08
N VAL A 273 8.09 1.57 -12.28
CA VAL A 273 7.35 1.50 -13.55
C VAL A 273 6.53 0.21 -13.61
N ARG A 274 7.16 -0.94 -13.33
CA ARG A 274 6.48 -2.24 -13.33
C ARG A 274 5.39 -2.33 -12.25
N ASP A 275 5.62 -1.78 -11.06
CA ASP A 275 4.62 -1.74 -10.00
C ASP A 275 3.39 -0.91 -10.41
N VAL A 276 3.61 0.27 -10.99
CA VAL A 276 2.54 1.14 -11.50
C VAL A 276 1.75 0.43 -12.61
N GLU A 277 2.43 -0.20 -13.58
CA GLU A 277 1.78 -0.97 -14.64
C GLU A 277 0.98 -2.15 -14.10
N ARG A 278 1.56 -2.90 -13.15
CA ARG A 278 0.89 -4.01 -12.46
C ARG A 278 -0.36 -3.55 -11.71
N LYS A 279 -0.31 -2.40 -11.03
CA LYS A 279 -1.47 -1.80 -10.34
C LYS A 279 -2.60 -1.44 -11.29
N VAL A 280 -2.29 -0.93 -12.49
CA VAL A 280 -3.30 -0.66 -13.53
C VAL A 280 -4.02 -1.95 -13.94
N VAL A 281 -3.26 -3.03 -14.15
CA VAL A 281 -3.83 -4.34 -14.48
C VAL A 281 -4.65 -4.89 -13.31
N GLN A 282 -4.16 -4.79 -12.08
CA GLN A 282 -4.87 -5.24 -10.88
C GLN A 282 -6.22 -4.51 -10.71
N ARG A 283 -6.26 -3.20 -10.92
CA ARG A 283 -7.51 -2.40 -10.92
C ARG A 283 -8.48 -2.87 -12.00
N ALA A 284 -7.99 -3.21 -13.20
CA ALA A 284 -8.84 -3.75 -14.26
C ALA A 284 -9.46 -5.10 -13.86
N ARG A 285 -8.68 -5.99 -13.21
CA ARG A 285 -9.18 -7.26 -12.67
C ARG A 285 -10.27 -7.05 -11.60
N GLN A 286 -10.06 -6.09 -10.70
CA GLN A 286 -11.06 -5.74 -9.66
C GLN A 286 -12.38 -5.26 -10.27
N ARG A 287 -12.33 -4.36 -11.27
CA ARG A 287 -13.54 -3.90 -11.97
C ARG A 287 -14.27 -5.05 -12.65
N LEU A 288 -13.53 -5.93 -13.33
CA LEU A 288 -14.11 -7.11 -13.97
C LEU A 288 -14.77 -8.05 -12.96
N ARG A 289 -14.12 -8.27 -11.80
CA ARG A 289 -14.69 -9.01 -10.67
C ARG A 289 -16.00 -8.37 -10.22
N ASP A 290 -16.01 -7.07 -9.93
CA ASP A 290 -17.20 -6.37 -9.45
C ASP A 290 -18.36 -6.44 -10.44
N CYS A 291 -18.09 -6.25 -11.73
CA CYS A 291 -19.10 -6.38 -12.77
C CYS A 291 -19.71 -7.79 -12.82
N ARG A 292 -18.87 -8.83 -12.83
CA ARG A 292 -19.32 -10.24 -12.88
C ARG A 292 -20.07 -10.63 -11.61
N TYR A 293 -19.53 -10.31 -10.44
CA TYR A 293 -20.16 -10.60 -9.16
C TYR A 293 -21.54 -9.93 -9.06
N ARG A 294 -21.62 -8.63 -9.38
CA ARG A 294 -22.89 -7.89 -9.40
C ARG A 294 -23.90 -8.55 -10.33
N PHE A 295 -23.47 -8.93 -11.54
CA PHE A 295 -24.35 -9.60 -12.49
C PHE A 295 -24.90 -10.92 -11.94
N LEU A 296 -24.05 -11.76 -11.36
CA LEU A 296 -24.45 -13.05 -10.77
C LEU A 296 -25.46 -12.87 -9.64
N VAL A 297 -25.25 -11.89 -8.76
CA VAL A 297 -26.18 -11.56 -7.67
C VAL A 297 -27.52 -11.08 -8.22
N THR A 298 -27.52 -10.12 -9.15
CA THR A 298 -28.74 -9.56 -9.75
C THR A 298 -29.58 -10.64 -10.45
N HIS A 299 -28.92 -11.58 -11.14
CA HIS A 299 -29.59 -12.65 -11.87
C HIS A 299 -29.77 -13.94 -11.04
N LYS A 300 -29.54 -13.88 -9.72
CA LYS A 300 -29.78 -14.98 -8.77
C LYS A 300 -29.08 -16.28 -9.13
N TYR A 301 -27.84 -16.20 -9.64
CA TYR A 301 -27.02 -17.39 -9.86
C TYR A 301 -26.73 -18.12 -8.53
N PRO A 302 -26.50 -19.44 -8.54
CA PRO A 302 -26.14 -20.19 -7.35
C PRO A 302 -24.96 -19.60 -6.56
N LYS A 303 -24.96 -19.78 -5.23
CA LYS A 303 -23.97 -19.18 -4.32
C LYS A 303 -22.55 -19.61 -4.65
N ARG A 304 -22.33 -20.87 -5.05
CA ARG A 304 -21.02 -21.38 -5.49
C ARG A 304 -20.34 -20.49 -6.54
N TYR A 305 -21.08 -19.98 -7.53
CA TYR A 305 -20.52 -19.08 -8.54
C TYR A 305 -20.25 -17.67 -8.00
N GLN A 306 -21.10 -17.19 -7.09
CA GLN A 306 -20.91 -15.88 -6.45
C GLN A 306 -19.64 -15.87 -5.59
N ILE A 307 -19.38 -16.94 -4.84
CA ILE A 307 -18.15 -17.11 -4.04
C ILE A 307 -16.92 -17.04 -4.95
N ILE A 308 -16.89 -17.85 -6.01
CA ILE A 308 -15.77 -17.85 -6.97
C ILE A 308 -15.57 -16.48 -7.62
N ALA A 309 -16.64 -15.81 -8.06
CA ALA A 309 -16.55 -14.50 -8.71
C ALA A 309 -16.28 -13.33 -7.75
N SER A 310 -16.34 -13.55 -6.44
CA SER A 310 -16.05 -12.53 -5.44
C SER A 310 -14.54 -12.37 -5.17
N ASP A 311 -13.74 -13.38 -5.49
CA ASP A 311 -12.29 -13.33 -5.33
C ASP A 311 -11.62 -12.77 -6.59
N VAL A 312 -10.87 -11.68 -6.46
CA VAL A 312 -10.14 -11.06 -7.60
C VAL A 312 -9.15 -12.02 -8.27
N ASN A 313 -8.59 -12.98 -7.52
CA ASN A 313 -7.65 -13.95 -8.04
C ASN A 313 -8.31 -14.95 -8.98
N ALA A 314 -9.64 -15.13 -8.93
CA ALA A 314 -10.33 -15.97 -9.92
C ALA A 314 -10.39 -15.35 -11.33
N HIS A 315 -10.12 -14.04 -11.44
CA HIS A 315 -10.27 -13.27 -12.67
C HIS A 315 -8.94 -13.10 -13.41
N SER A 316 -8.95 -13.42 -14.71
CA SER A 316 -7.83 -13.15 -15.60
C SER A 316 -7.63 -11.66 -15.81
N ASP A 317 -6.38 -11.23 -15.80
CA ASP A 317 -5.90 -10.00 -16.39
C ASP A 317 -5.98 -10.03 -17.93
N ASP A 318 -5.85 -8.84 -18.51
CA ASP A 318 -5.78 -8.63 -19.94
C ASP A 318 -4.85 -7.47 -20.32
N GLU A 319 -4.27 -7.57 -21.52
CA GLU A 319 -3.39 -6.55 -22.09
C GLU A 319 -3.93 -6.07 -23.43
N TYR A 320 -3.85 -4.77 -23.68
CA TYR A 320 -4.32 -4.20 -24.93
C TYR A 320 -3.34 -4.49 -26.06
N ASN A 321 -3.82 -5.09 -27.14
CA ASN A 321 -3.08 -5.25 -28.38
C ASN A 321 -3.54 -4.20 -29.41
N ALA A 322 -2.75 -3.15 -29.58
CA ALA A 322 -3.04 -2.06 -30.49
C ALA A 322 -3.15 -2.50 -31.97
N LYS A 323 -2.39 -3.51 -32.39
CA LYS A 323 -2.44 -4.00 -33.79
C LYS A 323 -3.78 -4.65 -34.12
N ALA A 324 -4.35 -5.35 -33.14
CA ALA A 324 -5.61 -6.06 -33.30
C ALA A 324 -6.82 -5.28 -32.76
N GLY A 325 -6.61 -4.16 -32.06
CA GLY A 325 -7.68 -3.35 -31.44
C GLY A 325 -8.45 -4.11 -30.35
N ILE A 326 -7.85 -5.12 -29.74
CA ILE A 326 -8.50 -6.01 -28.77
C ILE A 326 -7.65 -6.22 -27.53
N TYR A 327 -8.28 -6.62 -26.44
CA TYR A 327 -7.59 -7.05 -25.23
C TYR A 327 -7.30 -8.55 -25.27
N ILE A 328 -6.06 -8.95 -25.00
CA ILE A 328 -5.63 -10.34 -24.93
C ILE A 328 -5.77 -10.82 -23.49
N ILE A 329 -6.52 -11.89 -23.28
CA ILE A 329 -6.70 -12.49 -21.96
C ILE A 329 -5.53 -13.40 -21.63
N LYS A 330 -4.85 -13.08 -20.53
CA LYS A 330 -3.83 -13.95 -19.97
C LYS A 330 -4.45 -15.13 -19.20
N THR A 331 -3.75 -16.25 -19.26
CA THR A 331 -4.16 -17.53 -18.70
C THR A 331 -3.64 -17.64 -17.28
N LEU A 332 -4.55 -17.87 -16.34
CA LEU A 332 -4.18 -18.27 -14.99
C LEU A 332 -3.73 -19.73 -15.04
N SER A 333 -2.47 -20.00 -14.70
CA SER A 333 -1.85 -21.32 -14.81
C SER A 333 -2.57 -22.38 -13.97
N TYR A 334 -3.15 -21.98 -12.84
CA TYR A 334 -3.87 -22.84 -11.92
C TYR A 334 -5.33 -23.09 -12.29
N ARG A 335 -5.96 -22.28 -13.16
CA ARG A 335 -7.41 -22.33 -13.39
C ARG A 335 -7.81 -23.43 -14.39
N SER A 336 -8.80 -24.24 -14.03
CA SER A 336 -9.34 -25.34 -14.83
C SER A 336 -9.97 -24.85 -16.14
N ASN A 337 -10.11 -25.78 -17.10
CA ASN A 337 -10.79 -25.49 -18.36
C ASN A 337 -12.29 -25.24 -18.14
N SER A 338 -12.92 -25.98 -17.21
CA SER A 338 -14.33 -25.78 -16.82
C SER A 338 -14.58 -24.38 -16.25
N ALA A 339 -13.73 -23.92 -15.32
CA ALA A 339 -13.81 -22.56 -14.77
C ALA A 339 -13.56 -21.49 -15.84
N THR A 340 -12.61 -21.73 -16.75
CA THR A 340 -12.35 -20.84 -17.88
C THR A 340 -13.58 -20.75 -18.80
N SER A 341 -14.20 -21.88 -19.14
CA SER A 341 -15.42 -21.95 -19.95
C SER A 341 -16.58 -21.21 -19.29
N PHE A 342 -16.76 -21.38 -17.98
CA PHE A 342 -17.80 -20.67 -17.23
C PHE A 342 -17.66 -19.15 -17.34
N PHE A 343 -16.49 -18.59 -17.03
CA PHE A 343 -16.29 -17.13 -17.10
C PHE A 343 -16.48 -16.59 -18.52
N ARG A 344 -16.19 -17.38 -19.55
CA ARG A 344 -16.44 -17.00 -20.95
C ARG A 344 -17.93 -16.94 -21.26
N ARG A 345 -18.69 -17.99 -20.90
CA ARG A 345 -20.14 -17.98 -21.07
C ARG A 345 -20.79 -16.84 -20.28
N LEU A 346 -20.27 -16.55 -19.08
CA LEU A 346 -20.73 -15.42 -18.27
C LEU A 346 -20.52 -14.09 -18.98
N ASP A 347 -19.31 -13.83 -19.51
CA ASP A 347 -19.03 -12.59 -20.25
C ASP A 347 -19.95 -12.44 -21.48
N ILE A 348 -20.19 -13.53 -22.23
CA ILE A 348 -21.11 -13.51 -23.38
C ILE A 348 -22.53 -13.17 -22.90
N LYS A 349 -23.01 -13.85 -21.86
CA LYS A 349 -24.35 -13.62 -21.32
C LYS A 349 -24.53 -12.19 -20.81
N MET A 350 -23.52 -11.61 -20.18
CA MET A 350 -23.54 -10.21 -19.76
C MET A 350 -23.70 -9.26 -20.95
N ASN A 351 -22.95 -9.48 -22.03
CA ASN A 351 -23.06 -8.68 -23.25
C ASN A 351 -24.41 -8.86 -23.96
N ASP A 352 -24.95 -10.08 -23.99
CA ASP A 352 -26.27 -10.35 -24.56
C ASP A 352 -27.37 -9.60 -23.80
N VAL A 353 -27.31 -9.59 -22.46
CA VAL A 353 -28.27 -8.87 -21.63
C VAL A 353 -28.17 -7.35 -21.84
N ASP A 354 -26.95 -6.81 -21.90
CA ASP A 354 -26.76 -5.38 -22.19
C ASP A 354 -27.34 -5.01 -23.57
N ALA A 355 -27.09 -5.85 -24.60
CA ALA A 355 -27.63 -5.66 -25.94
C ALA A 355 -29.17 -5.75 -25.96
N MET A 356 -29.77 -6.71 -25.25
CA MET A 356 -31.23 -6.85 -25.13
C MET A 356 -31.86 -5.62 -24.45
N MET A 357 -31.16 -5.03 -23.48
CA MET A 357 -31.61 -3.83 -22.77
C MET A 357 -31.32 -2.52 -23.53
N GLY A 358 -30.80 -2.59 -24.76
CA GLY A 358 -30.39 -1.42 -25.54
C GLY A 358 -29.25 -0.63 -24.92
N ARG A 359 -28.53 -1.21 -23.95
CA ARG A 359 -27.40 -0.57 -23.28
C ARG A 359 -26.15 -0.79 -24.11
N ARG A 360 -25.34 0.26 -24.25
CA ARG A 360 -24.00 0.12 -24.81
C ARG A 360 -23.15 -0.66 -23.80
N SER A 361 -22.65 -1.83 -24.20
CA SER A 361 -21.69 -2.56 -23.37
C SER A 361 -20.41 -1.72 -23.26
N ASN A 362 -20.04 -1.41 -22.02
CA ASN A 362 -18.75 -0.80 -21.69
C ASN A 362 -17.68 -1.88 -21.42
N GLN A 363 -17.98 -3.15 -21.71
CA GLN A 363 -16.99 -4.21 -21.57
C GLN A 363 -15.94 -4.13 -22.67
N ARG A 364 -14.69 -4.36 -22.28
CA ARG A 364 -13.59 -4.51 -23.23
C ARG A 364 -13.86 -5.72 -24.13
N ILE A 365 -13.55 -5.60 -25.42
CA ILE A 365 -13.54 -6.74 -26.34
C ILE A 365 -12.28 -7.56 -26.04
N ARG A 366 -12.48 -8.77 -25.52
CA ARG A 366 -11.39 -9.61 -25.01
C ARG A 366 -11.30 -10.97 -25.69
N ARG A 367 -10.13 -11.32 -26.24
CA ARG A 367 -9.89 -12.58 -26.96
C ARG A 367 -8.80 -13.42 -26.28
N ARG A 368 -8.94 -14.74 -26.38
CA ARG A 368 -7.89 -15.68 -25.96
C ARG A 368 -6.89 -15.83 -27.12
N PRO A 369 -5.58 -15.75 -26.87
CA PRO A 369 -4.59 -16.08 -27.89
C PRO A 369 -4.57 -17.61 -28.13
N LYS A 370 -4.26 -18.05 -29.36
CA LYS A 370 -4.08 -19.50 -29.68
C LYS A 370 -3.05 -20.15 -28.77
N LYS A 371 -1.92 -19.47 -28.58
CA LYS A 371 -0.89 -19.87 -27.61
C LYS A 371 -1.19 -19.17 -26.28
N PRO A 372 -1.43 -19.91 -25.19
CA PRO A 372 -1.67 -19.32 -23.89
C PRO A 372 -0.52 -18.40 -23.47
N ILE A 373 -0.84 -17.17 -23.13
CA ILE A 373 0.08 -16.24 -22.45
C ILE A 373 -0.22 -16.35 -20.96
N ILE A 374 0.77 -16.67 -20.14
CA ILE A 374 0.58 -16.85 -18.69
C ILE A 374 0.45 -15.48 -18.01
N SER A 375 -0.41 -15.42 -17.00
CA SER A 375 -0.59 -14.24 -16.15
C SER A 375 0.62 -13.99 -15.25
N ASP A 376 0.99 -12.73 -15.06
CA ASP A 376 2.00 -12.33 -14.07
C ASP A 376 1.44 -12.35 -12.63
N PHE A 377 0.14 -12.61 -12.48
CA PHE A 377 -0.53 -12.75 -11.18
C PHE A 377 -0.64 -14.22 -10.77
N GLU A 378 0.34 -14.65 -9.97
CA GLU A 378 0.46 -16.04 -9.54
C GLU A 378 -0.37 -16.38 -8.28
N LYS A 379 -0.81 -15.37 -7.52
CA LYS A 379 -1.63 -15.58 -6.32
C LYS A 379 -2.93 -16.28 -6.70
N THR A 380 -3.23 -17.39 -6.04
CA THR A 380 -4.46 -18.15 -6.25
C THR A 380 -5.56 -17.67 -5.33
N PRO A 381 -6.84 -17.83 -5.72
CA PRO A 381 -7.93 -17.77 -4.77
C PRO A 381 -7.73 -18.82 -3.67
N LYS A 382 -8.45 -18.68 -2.55
CA LYS A 382 -8.41 -19.62 -1.42
C LYS A 382 -9.81 -20.04 -1.04
N ASN A 383 -9.95 -21.27 -0.54
CA ASN A 383 -11.23 -21.80 -0.05
C ASN A 383 -12.36 -21.67 -1.08
N ILE A 384 -12.06 -22.03 -2.33
CA ILE A 384 -13.06 -22.15 -3.40
C ILE A 384 -13.11 -23.60 -3.91
N PRO A 385 -14.22 -24.02 -4.55
CA PRO A 385 -14.43 -25.40 -5.00
C PRO A 385 -13.27 -25.99 -5.78
N ILE A 386 -12.92 -27.25 -5.48
CA ILE A 386 -11.70 -27.90 -5.99
C ILE A 386 -11.62 -27.93 -7.52
N ASP A 387 -12.76 -28.03 -8.20
CA ASP A 387 -12.87 -28.08 -9.65
C ASP A 387 -12.63 -26.75 -10.36
N PHE A 388 -12.38 -25.68 -9.58
CA PHE A 388 -11.77 -24.47 -10.09
C PHE A 388 -10.31 -24.69 -10.51
N TYR A 389 -9.57 -25.55 -9.83
CA TYR A 389 -8.15 -25.76 -10.06
C TYR A 389 -7.91 -26.85 -11.10
N ARG A 390 -6.84 -26.71 -11.90
CA ARG A 390 -6.38 -27.80 -12.77
C ARG A 390 -5.89 -28.96 -11.93
N PRO A 391 -6.31 -30.21 -12.22
CA PRO A 391 -5.81 -31.39 -11.51
C PRO A 391 -4.28 -31.46 -11.49
N GLU A 392 -3.62 -31.21 -12.63
CA GLU A 392 -2.15 -31.30 -12.72
C GLU A 392 -1.46 -30.26 -11.85
N TRP A 393 -2.04 -29.05 -11.74
CA TRP A 393 -1.49 -28.00 -10.90
C TRP A 393 -1.74 -28.27 -9.41
N PHE A 394 -2.92 -28.78 -9.07
CA PHE A 394 -3.32 -29.05 -7.68
C PHE A 394 -2.54 -30.25 -7.11
N ASN A 395 -2.38 -31.32 -7.89
CA ASN A 395 -1.74 -32.55 -7.42
C ASN A 395 -0.24 -32.34 -7.10
N GLN A 396 0.41 -31.36 -7.73
CA GLN A 396 1.80 -30.96 -7.45
C GLN A 396 1.99 -30.28 -6.08
N LYS A 397 0.92 -29.88 -5.41
CA LYS A 397 0.99 -29.20 -4.10
C LYS A 397 1.18 -30.20 -2.95
N ASN A 398 1.82 -29.74 -1.87
CA ASN A 398 1.90 -30.56 -0.67
C ASN A 398 0.54 -30.61 0.06
N HIS A 399 0.38 -31.53 1.00
CA HIS A 399 -0.89 -31.76 1.69
C HIS A 399 -1.46 -30.50 2.38
N SER A 400 -0.62 -29.77 3.12
CA SER A 400 -1.04 -28.53 3.80
C SER A 400 -1.45 -27.43 2.82
N GLU A 401 -0.74 -27.28 1.71
CA GLU A 401 -1.11 -26.34 0.64
C GLU A 401 -2.45 -26.71 -0.01
N LYS A 402 -2.69 -27.99 -0.27
CA LYS A 402 -3.96 -28.49 -0.83
C LYS A 402 -5.16 -28.08 0.04
N GLN A 403 -5.04 -28.25 1.36
CA GLN A 403 -6.08 -27.87 2.33
C GLN A 403 -6.32 -26.35 2.42
N ILE A 404 -5.27 -25.53 2.24
CA ILE A 404 -5.38 -24.07 2.29
C ILE A 404 -6.00 -23.50 1.01
N VAL A 405 -5.66 -24.08 -0.14
CA VAL A 405 -5.98 -23.52 -1.46
C VAL A 405 -7.42 -23.83 -1.88
N ALA A 406 -7.89 -25.05 -1.68
CA ALA A 406 -9.17 -25.51 -2.22
C ALA A 406 -10.13 -25.97 -1.13
N ASP A 407 -11.42 -25.75 -1.37
CA ASP A 407 -12.48 -26.44 -0.65
C ASP A 407 -12.61 -27.86 -1.21
N LEU A 408 -12.23 -28.85 -0.38
CA LEU A 408 -12.24 -30.28 -0.71
C LEU A 408 -13.61 -30.93 -0.43
N SER A 409 -14.66 -30.16 -0.22
CA SER A 409 -16.02 -30.67 0.02
C SER A 409 -17.02 -30.31 -1.08
N GLU A 410 -16.68 -29.35 -1.95
CA GLU A 410 -17.59 -28.82 -2.97
C GLU A 410 -17.01 -28.80 -4.39
N VAL A 411 -17.86 -29.08 -5.38
CA VAL A 411 -17.62 -28.82 -6.81
C VAL A 411 -18.63 -27.80 -7.36
N ALA A 412 -18.20 -26.97 -8.32
CA ALA A 412 -19.02 -25.87 -8.86
C ALA A 412 -19.34 -25.93 -10.35
N PHE A 413 -18.51 -26.58 -11.16
CA PHE A 413 -18.58 -26.52 -12.61
C PHE A 413 -19.05 -27.83 -13.21
N VAL A 414 -19.94 -27.70 -14.20
CA VAL A 414 -20.28 -28.84 -15.07
C VAL A 414 -19.01 -29.21 -15.84
N PRO A 415 -18.62 -30.50 -15.88
CA PRO A 415 -17.46 -30.95 -16.62
C PRO A 415 -17.52 -30.51 -18.08
N ILE A 416 -16.39 -30.09 -18.65
CA ILE A 416 -16.35 -29.47 -19.98
C ILE A 416 -16.93 -30.37 -21.08
N ARG A 417 -16.76 -31.69 -20.96
CA ARG A 417 -17.32 -32.71 -21.86
C ARG A 417 -18.85 -32.74 -21.89
N ASP A 418 -19.49 -32.29 -20.81
CA ASP A 418 -20.94 -32.30 -20.63
C ASP A 418 -21.55 -30.92 -20.96
N LEU A 419 -20.70 -29.91 -21.22
CA LEU A 419 -21.16 -28.56 -21.55
C LEU A 419 -21.66 -28.49 -23.00
N PRO A 420 -22.78 -27.79 -23.26
CA PRO A 420 -23.25 -27.59 -24.63
C PRO A 420 -22.26 -26.70 -25.41
N PRO A 421 -22.18 -26.86 -26.74
CA PRO A 421 -21.36 -25.97 -27.57
C PRO A 421 -21.90 -24.54 -27.53
N GLY A 422 -20.99 -23.58 -27.42
CA GLY A 422 -21.29 -22.15 -27.41
C GLY A 422 -21.78 -21.60 -26.05
N PRO A 423 -22.50 -20.46 -26.04
CA PRO A 423 -22.86 -19.75 -24.81
C PRO A 423 -24.09 -20.30 -24.08
N LYS A 424 -24.60 -21.47 -24.51
CA LYS A 424 -25.80 -22.05 -23.91
C LYS A 424 -25.50 -22.51 -22.47
N GLN A 425 -26.44 -22.27 -21.57
CA GLN A 425 -26.35 -22.77 -20.21
C GLN A 425 -26.70 -24.25 -20.18
N HIS A 426 -25.95 -25.03 -19.40
CA HIS A 426 -26.33 -26.40 -19.11
C HIS A 426 -27.46 -26.40 -18.05
N PRO A 427 -28.52 -27.23 -18.18
CA PRO A 427 -29.63 -27.26 -17.22
C PRO A 427 -29.18 -27.43 -15.77
N ASP A 428 -28.13 -28.23 -15.55
CA ASP A 428 -27.61 -28.47 -14.21
C ASP A 428 -26.93 -27.26 -13.55
N GLU A 429 -26.59 -26.22 -14.31
CA GLU A 429 -26.08 -24.96 -13.72
C GLU A 429 -27.11 -24.32 -12.79
N GLN A 430 -28.40 -24.64 -12.95
CA GLN A 430 -29.50 -24.15 -12.11
C GLN A 430 -29.79 -25.04 -10.90
N LEU A 431 -29.13 -26.19 -10.76
CA LEU A 431 -29.31 -27.05 -9.58
C LEU A 431 -28.82 -26.32 -8.32
N GLY A 432 -29.50 -26.59 -7.20
CA GLY A 432 -29.01 -26.18 -5.89
C GLY A 432 -27.70 -26.87 -5.54
N ASP A 433 -26.85 -26.20 -4.75
CA ASP A 433 -25.46 -26.61 -4.48
C ASP A 433 -25.36 -28.07 -3.99
N ARG A 434 -26.24 -28.50 -3.07
CA ARG A 434 -26.28 -29.89 -2.57
C ARG A 434 -26.55 -30.92 -3.67
N ALA A 435 -27.53 -30.66 -4.54
CA ALA A 435 -27.91 -31.56 -5.61
C ALA A 435 -26.83 -31.59 -6.70
N PHE A 436 -26.22 -30.44 -6.98
CA PHE A 436 -25.10 -30.32 -7.90
C PHE A 436 -23.90 -31.14 -7.40
N ASN A 437 -23.52 -30.96 -6.13
CA ASN A 437 -22.39 -31.66 -5.52
C ASN A 437 -22.63 -33.18 -5.56
N GLN A 438 -23.80 -33.66 -5.16
CA GLN A 438 -24.14 -35.08 -5.21
C GLN A 438 -23.99 -35.69 -6.61
N LYS A 439 -24.31 -34.93 -7.66
CA LYS A 439 -24.23 -35.40 -9.05
C LYS A 439 -22.79 -35.46 -9.58
N TYR A 440 -21.99 -34.44 -9.30
CA TYR A 440 -20.69 -34.25 -9.97
C TYR A 440 -19.49 -34.63 -9.12
N TRP A 441 -19.59 -34.56 -7.79
CA TRP A 441 -18.48 -34.75 -6.83
C TRP A 441 -17.63 -35.98 -7.12
N HIS A 442 -18.23 -37.18 -7.07
CA HIS A 442 -17.51 -38.44 -7.24
C HIS A 442 -16.86 -38.59 -8.62
N SER A 443 -17.40 -37.95 -9.65
CA SER A 443 -16.82 -38.01 -11.00
C SER A 443 -15.62 -37.08 -11.14
N THR A 444 -15.71 -35.89 -10.56
CA THR A 444 -14.69 -34.84 -10.64
C THR A 444 -13.51 -35.14 -9.75
N ILE A 445 -13.75 -35.64 -8.53
CA ILE A 445 -12.70 -35.85 -7.53
C ILE A 445 -11.68 -36.93 -7.92
N LYS A 446 -12.02 -37.82 -8.84
CA LYS A 446 -11.12 -38.89 -9.34
C LYS A 446 -9.85 -38.38 -9.99
N GLU A 447 -9.89 -37.16 -10.52
CA GLU A 447 -8.73 -36.52 -11.15
C GLU A 447 -7.78 -35.88 -10.11
N TYR A 448 -8.22 -35.74 -8.85
CA TYR A 448 -7.49 -35.09 -7.78
C TYR A 448 -6.91 -36.11 -6.80
N GLU A 449 -5.61 -36.00 -6.53
CA GLU A 449 -4.89 -36.84 -5.57
C GLU A 449 -5.10 -36.28 -4.15
N ILE A 450 -6.23 -36.67 -3.56
CA ILE A 450 -6.61 -36.33 -2.19
C ILE A 450 -6.33 -37.55 -1.30
N GLU A 451 -5.43 -37.39 -0.34
CA GLU A 451 -5.19 -38.43 0.66
C GLU A 451 -6.41 -38.53 1.58
N PRO A 452 -6.85 -39.75 1.95
CA PRO A 452 -7.90 -39.92 2.94
C PRO A 452 -7.42 -39.39 4.30
N ASP A 453 -8.21 -38.52 4.93
CA ASP A 453 -7.92 -37.97 6.26
C ASP A 453 -7.55 -39.09 7.25
N SER A 454 -6.31 -39.09 7.75
CA SER A 454 -5.95 -39.88 8.92
C SER A 454 -6.61 -39.24 10.15
N PRO A 455 -7.38 -39.98 10.97
CA PRO A 455 -8.20 -39.40 12.05
C PRO A 455 -7.41 -39.08 13.33
N ASP A 456 -6.13 -38.73 13.23
CA ASP A 456 -5.34 -38.40 14.41
C ASP A 456 -4.21 -37.43 14.07
N ARG A 457 -4.45 -36.13 14.29
CA ARG A 457 -3.38 -35.16 14.55
C ARG A 457 -3.96 -33.94 15.25
N SER A 458 -3.61 -33.83 16.52
CA SER A 458 -3.81 -32.70 17.41
C SER A 458 -3.44 -31.37 16.75
N ASP A 459 -4.32 -30.38 16.90
CA ASP A 459 -4.09 -28.98 16.57
C ASP A 459 -2.77 -28.49 17.17
N SER A 460 -1.73 -28.41 16.33
CA SER A 460 -0.53 -27.65 16.60
C SER A 460 -0.37 -26.62 15.50
N TYR A 461 -0.98 -25.46 15.74
CA TYR A 461 -0.78 -24.26 14.94
C TYR A 461 0.69 -23.84 15.06
N SER A 462 1.51 -24.23 14.08
CA SER A 462 2.78 -23.56 13.83
C SER A 462 2.54 -22.47 12.78
N VAL A 463 2.61 -21.22 13.23
CA VAL A 463 2.68 -20.05 12.34
C VAL A 463 4.01 -20.14 11.60
N ALA A 464 4.00 -20.78 10.43
CA ALA A 464 5.06 -20.62 9.47
C ALA A 464 4.99 -19.17 8.97
N SER A 465 5.86 -18.33 9.54
CA SER A 465 6.18 -17.01 9.04
C SER A 465 6.73 -17.14 7.62
N SER A 466 5.81 -17.15 6.64
CA SER A 466 6.17 -16.85 5.27
C SER A 466 6.44 -15.35 5.25
N ILE A 467 7.73 -15.00 5.37
CA ILE A 467 8.26 -13.72 4.90
C ILE A 467 8.18 -13.76 3.37
N GLY A 468 6.95 -13.83 2.85
CA GLY A 468 6.64 -13.55 1.47
C GLY A 468 6.34 -12.08 1.43
N ASP A 469 7.32 -11.30 0.98
CA ASP A 469 7.28 -9.88 0.61
C ASP A 469 5.84 -9.35 0.52
N GLU A 470 5.30 -9.01 1.69
CA GLU A 470 4.05 -8.30 1.80
C GLU A 470 4.46 -6.89 1.35
N SER A 471 4.34 -6.65 0.06
CA SER A 471 4.32 -5.30 -0.46
C SER A 471 3.13 -4.63 0.22
N VAL A 472 3.38 -4.05 1.40
CA VAL A 472 2.47 -3.15 2.08
C VAL A 472 2.23 -2.06 1.06
N ASP A 473 1.08 -2.12 0.41
CA ASP A 473 0.73 -1.19 -0.63
C ASP A 473 0.36 0.11 0.09
N LEU A 474 1.38 0.93 0.37
CA LEU A 474 1.24 2.24 1.02
C LEU A 474 0.38 3.19 0.17
N ASP A 475 0.13 2.86 -1.10
CA ASP A 475 -0.81 3.56 -1.97
C ASP A 475 -2.25 2.97 -1.91
N ALA A 476 -2.47 1.77 -1.36
CA ALA A 476 -3.81 1.17 -1.31
C ALA A 476 -4.74 1.94 -0.37
N GLU A 477 -4.24 2.56 0.70
CA GLU A 477 -5.03 3.48 1.52
C GLU A 477 -5.58 4.68 0.71
N HIS A 478 -4.95 5.05 -0.41
CA HIS A 478 -5.40 6.15 -1.27
C HIS A 478 -6.53 5.76 -2.24
N ASP A 479 -6.79 4.47 -2.45
CA ASP A 479 -7.81 3.97 -3.38
C ASP A 479 -8.99 3.23 -2.73
N VAL A 480 -8.87 2.86 -1.45
CA VAL A 480 -9.93 2.20 -0.69
C VAL A 480 -11.15 3.12 -0.49
N ASP A 481 -10.95 4.44 -0.41
CA ASP A 481 -12.04 5.36 -0.04
C ASP A 481 -12.98 5.78 -1.18
N ASN A 482 -12.59 5.63 -2.45
CA ASN A 482 -13.57 5.75 -3.54
C ASN A 482 -14.58 4.58 -3.51
N ASN A 483 -14.18 3.44 -2.95
CA ASN A 483 -15.05 2.28 -2.75
C ASN A 483 -15.98 2.47 -1.55
N LEU A 484 -15.63 3.32 -0.58
CA LEU A 484 -16.49 3.65 0.56
C LEU A 484 -17.62 4.62 0.15
N LEU A 485 -17.32 5.61 -0.70
CA LEU A 485 -18.33 6.52 -1.24
C LEU A 485 -19.36 5.78 -2.12
N GLU A 486 -18.93 4.83 -2.96
CA GLU A 486 -19.85 3.99 -3.74
C GLU A 486 -20.71 3.06 -2.84
N LYS A 487 -20.15 2.56 -1.73
CA LYS A 487 -20.89 1.74 -0.76
C LYS A 487 -21.91 2.55 0.06
N GLU A 488 -21.64 3.82 0.36
CA GLU A 488 -22.60 4.71 1.04
C GLU A 488 -23.73 5.16 0.12
N ILE A 489 -23.47 5.42 -1.16
CA ILE A 489 -24.51 5.72 -2.15
C ILE A 489 -25.49 4.54 -2.29
N ILE A 490 -24.97 3.30 -2.33
CA ILE A 490 -25.80 2.08 -2.38
C ILE A 490 -26.59 1.85 -1.08
N LYS A 491 -26.10 2.32 0.07
CA LYS A 491 -26.83 2.25 1.35
C LYS A 491 -27.97 3.27 1.42
N ASN A 492 -27.78 4.46 0.88
CA ASN A 492 -28.81 5.51 0.86
C ASN A 492 -29.88 5.31 -0.21
N GLU A 493 -29.62 4.56 -1.29
CA GLU A 493 -30.67 4.15 -2.24
C GLU A 493 -31.61 3.07 -1.69
N LYS A 494 -31.20 2.31 -0.64
CA LYS A 494 -32.05 1.32 0.00
C LYS A 494 -33.08 1.89 0.98
N SER A 495 -32.93 3.14 1.41
CA SER A 495 -33.83 3.78 2.39
C SER A 495 -34.91 4.67 1.77
N LYS A 496 -34.99 4.75 0.43
CA LYS A 496 -35.94 5.63 -0.26
C LYS A 496 -36.62 4.94 -1.44
N VAL A 497 -37.43 3.92 -1.14
CA VAL A 497 -38.44 3.40 -2.09
C VAL A 497 -39.74 3.15 -1.33
N GLU A 498 -40.49 4.22 -1.12
CA GLU A 498 -41.96 4.15 -1.04
C GLU A 498 -42.53 5.45 -1.65
N LEU A 499 -43.44 5.26 -2.62
CA LEU A 499 -44.35 6.21 -3.29
C LEU A 499 -43.91 6.91 -4.60
N GLU A 500 -44.52 6.38 -5.68
CA GLU A 500 -45.20 7.00 -6.85
C GLU A 500 -44.44 7.95 -7.82
N PRO A 501 -44.85 7.96 -9.12
CA PRO A 501 -44.03 8.44 -10.22
C PRO A 501 -44.30 9.91 -10.54
N GLU A 502 -43.28 10.75 -10.45
CA GLU A 502 -43.32 12.09 -11.05
C GLU A 502 -42.15 12.34 -12.01
N GLU A 503 -42.55 13.09 -13.03
CA GLU A 503 -41.98 13.46 -14.31
C GLU A 503 -40.46 13.63 -14.45
N ASN A 504 -40.06 13.23 -15.66
CA ASN A 504 -38.74 13.17 -16.27
C ASN A 504 -38.13 14.56 -16.49
N GLU A 505 -37.33 15.06 -15.53
CA GLU A 505 -36.32 16.09 -15.80
C GLU A 505 -34.97 15.46 -16.11
N ARG A 506 -34.56 15.59 -17.38
CA ARG A 506 -33.22 15.25 -17.88
C ARG A 506 -32.15 15.99 -17.06
N ARG A 507 -31.43 15.25 -16.22
CA ARG A 507 -30.11 15.65 -15.75
C ARG A 507 -29.05 14.89 -16.54
N GLU A 508 -28.40 15.59 -17.44
CA GLU A 508 -27.16 15.13 -18.08
C GLU A 508 -26.09 14.92 -17.00
N TYR A 509 -25.82 13.67 -16.67
CA TYR A 509 -24.60 13.29 -15.96
C TYR A 509 -23.44 13.42 -16.94
N ILE A 510 -22.70 14.52 -16.84
CA ILE A 510 -21.40 14.68 -17.51
C ILE A 510 -20.40 13.81 -16.74
N ASN A 511 -20.09 12.63 -17.29
CA ASN A 511 -18.92 11.84 -16.91
C ASN A 511 -17.68 12.51 -17.52
N GLU A 512 -17.00 13.37 -16.76
CA GLU A 512 -15.77 14.06 -17.22
C GLU A 512 -14.54 13.14 -17.33
N ASP A 513 -14.67 11.85 -17.03
CA ASP A 513 -13.60 10.85 -17.25
C ASP A 513 -13.53 10.32 -18.71
N VAL A 514 -14.39 10.80 -19.61
CA VAL A 514 -14.37 10.46 -21.05
C VAL A 514 -13.25 11.19 -21.82
N VAL A 515 -12.64 12.24 -21.26
CA VAL A 515 -11.63 13.06 -21.99
C VAL A 515 -10.24 12.41 -22.02
N MET A 516 -10.04 11.22 -21.43
CA MET A 516 -8.74 10.53 -21.38
C MET A 516 -8.57 9.37 -22.39
N THR A 517 -9.48 9.23 -23.36
CA THR A 517 -9.35 8.25 -24.47
C THR A 517 -9.44 8.85 -25.87
N ASP A 518 -9.84 10.12 -26.00
CA ASP A 518 -10.21 10.71 -27.31
C ASP A 518 -9.03 11.09 -28.22
N ALA A 519 -7.78 10.99 -27.74
CA ALA A 519 -6.60 11.15 -28.60
C ALA A 519 -6.19 9.86 -29.34
N TRP A 520 -6.79 8.71 -29.04
CA TRP A 520 -6.44 7.42 -29.67
C TRP A 520 -7.61 6.73 -30.40
N ASP A 521 -8.85 7.21 -30.23
CA ASP A 521 -10.06 6.45 -30.63
C ASP A 521 -10.86 7.06 -31.80
N SER A 522 -10.25 7.97 -32.59
CA SER A 522 -10.87 8.52 -33.80
C SER A 522 -10.35 7.84 -35.07
N ARG A 523 -10.71 6.56 -35.23
CA ARG A 523 -10.86 5.87 -36.52
C ARG A 523 -11.22 4.42 -36.22
N PHE A 524 -12.46 4.00 -36.42
CA PHE A 524 -12.79 2.78 -37.18
C PHE A 524 -14.31 2.57 -37.28
N THR A 525 -14.84 2.83 -38.47
CA THR A 525 -16.08 2.24 -38.97
C THR A 525 -15.85 0.75 -39.29
N ARG A 526 -16.90 -0.05 -39.09
CA ARG A 526 -16.97 -1.51 -39.33
C ARG A 526 -16.24 -1.94 -40.60
N ARG A 527 -15.24 -2.82 -40.45
CA ARG A 527 -14.85 -3.80 -41.48
C ARG A 527 -14.53 -5.14 -40.81
N ASN A 528 -15.13 -6.20 -41.35
CA ASN A 528 -14.81 -7.59 -41.02
C ASN A 528 -13.33 -7.85 -41.34
N TRP A 529 -12.55 -8.23 -40.34
CA TRP A 529 -11.18 -8.70 -40.51
C TRP A 529 -11.06 -10.10 -39.92
N ARG A 530 -10.77 -11.08 -40.80
CA ARG A 530 -10.38 -12.43 -40.42
C ARG A 530 -8.87 -12.39 -40.17
N MET A 531 -8.43 -12.59 -38.93
CA MET A 531 -7.03 -12.50 -38.53
C MET A 531 -6.48 -13.90 -38.19
N GLU A 532 -5.41 -14.29 -38.88
CA GLU A 532 -4.63 -15.49 -38.57
C GLU A 532 -3.91 -15.32 -37.23
N GLY A 533 -4.10 -16.27 -36.30
CA GLY A 533 -3.39 -16.30 -35.01
C GLY A 533 -4.27 -16.26 -33.76
N PHE A 534 -5.58 -16.01 -33.92
CA PHE A 534 -6.60 -16.17 -32.89
C PHE A 534 -7.52 -17.34 -33.24
N GLU A 535 -8.07 -18.05 -32.25
CA GLU A 535 -9.11 -19.05 -32.52
C GLU A 535 -10.32 -18.31 -33.11
N ASP A 536 -10.68 -18.61 -34.36
CA ASP A 536 -12.07 -18.45 -34.81
C ASP A 536 -12.88 -19.35 -33.87
N ASP A 537 -14.04 -18.88 -33.39
CA ASP A 537 -14.90 -19.55 -32.40
C ASP A 537 -15.52 -20.86 -32.97
N THR A 538 -14.70 -21.80 -33.43
CA THR A 538 -15.07 -23.17 -33.80
C THR A 538 -14.61 -24.09 -32.68
N TRP A 539 -15.56 -24.41 -31.82
CA TRP A 539 -15.47 -25.33 -30.71
C TRP A 539 -15.11 -26.75 -31.20
N GLN A 540 -13.97 -27.26 -30.78
CA GLN A 540 -13.67 -28.69 -30.68
C GLN A 540 -13.09 -28.99 -29.31
#